data_AF-A0A9D6SBG6-F1
#
_entry.id   AF-A0A9D6SBG6-F1
#
_cell.length_a   1.000
_cell.length_b   1.000
_cell.length_c   1.000
_cell.angle_alpha   90.00
_cell.angle_beta   90.00
_cell.angle_gamma   90.00
#
_symmetry.space_group_name_H-M   'P 1'
#
loop_
_entity.id
_entity.type
_entity.pdbx_description
1 polymer ?
#
loop_
_entity_poly.entity_id
_entity_poly.type
_entity_poly.pdbx_seq_one_letter_code
_entity_poly.pdbx_strand_id
1 'polypeptide(L)'
;MKVGRNEPCPCGSGKKHKSCCQKKGTRTEREWAVLWVVLGVLLAVGAVAALHQQSKQDKQPAPQRVWSEEHGHWHTVRPNQPAPQPPGPPPPGKVWSEEHGHWHDSPPTPTDTALPE
;
A
#
# COMPACT_ATOMS: atom_id res chain seq x y z
N MET A 1 58.87 26.83 -18.54
CA MET A 1 58.53 27.28 -17.16
C MET A 1 57.27 26.55 -16.73
N LYS A 2 57.27 25.82 -15.60
CA LYS A 2 56.05 25.15 -15.09
C LYS A 2 55.43 26.04 -14.02
N VAL A 3 54.31 26.70 -14.35
CA VAL A 3 53.54 27.50 -13.39
C VAL A 3 52.86 26.58 -12.38
N GLY A 4 53.07 26.83 -11.09
CA GLY A 4 52.46 26.06 -10.00
C GLY A 4 50.94 26.21 -9.92
N ARG A 5 50.24 25.22 -9.36
CA ARG A 5 48.77 25.22 -9.27
C ARG A 5 48.19 26.43 -8.51
N ASN A 6 48.90 26.89 -7.48
CA ASN A 6 48.46 27.99 -6.63
C ASN A 6 49.01 29.36 -7.07
N GLU A 7 49.90 29.38 -8.06
CA GLU A 7 50.52 30.62 -8.57
C GLU A 7 49.53 31.46 -9.38
N PRO A 8 49.79 32.78 -9.55
CA PRO A 8 49.02 33.64 -10.43
C PRO A 8 48.96 33.06 -11.84
N CYS A 9 47.76 33.02 -12.43
CA CYS A 9 47.55 32.44 -13.74
C CYS A 9 48.13 33.36 -14.85
N PRO A 10 48.96 32.84 -15.77
CA PRO A 10 49.64 33.65 -16.78
C PRO A 10 48.71 34.21 -17.87
N CYS A 11 47.42 33.83 -17.87
CA CYS A 11 46.43 34.40 -18.80
C CYS A 11 45.94 35.81 -18.41
N GLY A 12 46.48 36.41 -17.34
CA GLY A 12 46.12 37.76 -16.90
C GLY A 12 44.85 37.85 -16.07
N SER A 13 44.25 36.73 -15.66
CA SER A 13 42.97 36.74 -14.91
C SER A 13 43.11 37.12 -13.43
N GLY A 14 44.33 37.22 -12.89
CA GLY A 14 44.61 37.46 -11.48
C GLY A 14 44.22 36.31 -10.52
N LYS A 15 43.65 35.21 -11.02
CA LYS A 15 43.23 34.04 -10.21
C LYS A 15 44.36 33.00 -10.11
N LYS A 16 44.31 32.14 -9.08
CA LYS A 16 45.21 30.97 -8.96
C LYS A 16 45.06 30.07 -10.19
N HIS A 17 46.17 29.54 -10.73
CA HIS A 17 46.18 28.72 -11.94
C HIS A 17 45.16 27.56 -11.89
N LYS A 18 45.05 26.86 -10.75
CA LYS A 18 44.08 25.77 -10.49
C LYS A 18 42.61 26.17 -10.62
N SER A 19 42.29 27.45 -10.39
CA SER A 19 40.93 27.98 -10.41
C SER A 19 40.61 28.71 -11.72
N CYS A 20 41.62 28.88 -12.59
CA CYS A 20 41.49 29.53 -13.89
C CYS A 20 41.66 28.51 -15.02
N CYS A 21 42.84 28.43 -15.65
CA CYS A 21 43.10 27.55 -16.79
C CYS A 21 43.18 26.06 -16.41
N GLN A 22 43.34 25.74 -15.12
CA GLN A 22 43.37 24.36 -14.62
C GLN A 22 42.12 23.96 -13.82
N LYS A 23 41.01 24.67 -13.97
CA LYS A 23 39.73 24.35 -13.29
C LYS A 23 39.16 23.04 -13.84
N LYS A 24 39.74 21.91 -13.45
CA LYS A 24 39.09 20.60 -13.54
C LYS A 24 37.94 20.69 -12.55
N GLY A 25 36.71 20.76 -13.06
CA GLY A 25 35.52 20.69 -12.22
C GLY A 25 35.71 19.54 -11.24
N THR A 26 35.49 19.78 -9.96
CA THR A 26 35.58 18.79 -8.90
C THR A 26 34.52 17.73 -9.17
N ARG A 27 34.90 16.74 -10.00
CA ARG A 27 34.04 15.67 -10.48
C ARG A 27 33.39 14.94 -9.32
N THR A 28 34.17 14.72 -8.26
CA THR A 28 33.76 14.09 -7.02
C THR A 28 32.68 14.89 -6.28
N GLU A 29 32.80 16.21 -6.15
CA GLU A 29 31.78 17.06 -5.50
C GLU A 29 30.46 17.08 -6.28
N ARG A 30 30.54 17.13 -7.61
CA ARG A 30 29.33 17.08 -8.45
C ARG A 30 28.69 15.69 -8.43
N GLU A 31 29.49 14.63 -8.40
CA GLU A 31 29.00 13.25 -8.28
C GLU A 31 28.31 13.03 -6.92
N TRP A 32 28.91 13.45 -5.81
CA TRP A 32 28.26 13.39 -4.49
C TRP A 32 27.02 14.27 -4.41
N ALA A 33 27.03 15.47 -4.98
CA ALA A 33 25.85 16.34 -5.03
C ALA A 33 24.69 15.68 -5.80
N VAL A 34 24.96 14.99 -6.92
CA VAL A 34 23.93 14.24 -7.66
C VAL A 34 23.39 13.09 -6.81
N LEU A 35 24.24 12.34 -6.10
CA LEU A 35 23.77 11.26 -5.22
C LEU A 35 22.87 11.79 -4.09
N TRP A 36 23.24 12.90 -3.45
CA TRP A 36 22.42 13.54 -2.42
C TRP A 36 21.10 14.08 -2.97
N VAL A 37 21.08 14.63 -4.19
CA VAL A 37 19.85 15.05 -4.86
C VAL A 37 18.95 13.85 -5.16
N VAL A 38 19.48 12.77 -5.72
CA VAL A 38 18.72 11.55 -6.02
C VAL A 38 18.15 10.93 -4.73
N LEU A 39 18.97 10.81 -3.69
CA LEU A 39 18.51 10.31 -2.38
C LEU A 39 17.40 11.19 -1.79
N GLY A 40 17.55 12.52 -1.86
CA GLY A 40 16.53 13.47 -1.42
C GLY A 40 15.22 13.33 -2.19
N VAL A 41 15.28 13.15 -3.51
CA VAL A 41 14.10 12.92 -4.36
C VAL A 41 13.41 11.60 -3.99
N LEU A 42 14.15 10.51 -3.79
CA LEU A 42 13.58 9.22 -3.38
C LEU A 42 12.88 9.30 -2.02
N LEU A 43 13.48 9.98 -1.03
CA LEU A 43 12.86 10.20 0.27
C LEU A 43 11.59 11.07 0.16
N ALA A 44 11.62 12.13 -0.65
CA ALA A 44 10.46 13.00 -0.87
C ALA A 44 9.30 12.25 -1.55
N VAL A 45 9.58 11.44 -2.58
CA VAL A 45 8.57 10.59 -3.25
C VAL A 45 7.98 9.58 -2.26
N GLY A 46 8.81 8.94 -1.44
CA GLY A 46 8.34 8.03 -0.40
C GLY A 46 7.44 8.71 0.64
N ALA A 47 7.81 9.92 1.09
CA ALA A 47 6.99 10.71 2.02
C ALA A 47 5.63 11.10 1.41
N VAL A 48 5.62 11.56 0.15
CA VAL A 48 4.37 11.89 -0.57
C VAL A 48 3.48 10.64 -0.74
N ALA A 49 4.07 9.48 -1.06
CA ALA A 49 3.32 8.22 -1.16
C ALA A 49 2.73 7.79 0.19
N ALA A 50 3.49 7.92 1.30
CA ALA A 50 3.01 7.62 2.64
C ALA A 50 1.83 8.51 3.06
N LEU A 51 1.90 9.82 2.75
CA LEU A 51 0.79 10.75 2.99
C LEU A 51 -0.47 10.37 2.19
N HIS A 52 -0.31 9.93 0.94
CA HIS A 52 -1.44 9.42 0.14
C HIS A 52 -2.03 8.12 0.72
N GLN A 53 -1.20 7.24 1.29
CA GLN A 53 -1.65 5.96 1.82
C GLN A 53 -2.52 6.09 3.09
N GLN A 54 -2.23 7.07 3.95
CA GLN A 54 -3.05 7.33 5.15
C GLN A 54 -4.53 7.57 4.81
N SER A 55 -4.80 8.31 3.72
CA SER A 55 -6.17 8.58 3.25
C SER A 55 -7.00 7.32 2.91
N LYS A 56 -6.34 6.19 2.65
CA LYS A 56 -7.00 4.92 2.35
C LYS A 56 -7.28 4.09 3.59
N GLN A 57 -6.47 4.21 4.64
CA GLN A 57 -6.62 3.44 5.88
C GLN A 57 -7.74 3.97 6.77
N ASP A 58 -8.01 5.28 6.73
CA ASP A 58 -9.13 5.90 7.44
C ASP A 58 -10.51 5.52 6.86
N LYS A 59 -10.54 4.78 5.74
CA LYS A 59 -11.78 4.30 5.10
C LYS A 59 -12.25 2.93 5.59
N GLN A 60 -11.67 2.36 6.65
CA GLN A 60 -12.34 1.24 7.33
C GLN A 60 -13.40 1.86 8.27
N PRO A 61 -14.70 1.79 7.94
CA PRO A 61 -15.73 2.27 8.85
C PRO A 61 -15.60 1.51 10.18
N ALA A 62 -15.77 2.22 11.29
CA ALA A 62 -15.77 1.60 12.60
C ALA A 62 -16.72 0.39 12.60
N PRO A 63 -16.35 -0.75 13.22
CA PRO A 63 -17.20 -1.93 13.27
C PRO A 63 -18.57 -1.55 13.82
N GLN A 64 -19.61 -1.74 13.01
CA GLN A 64 -20.97 -1.40 13.40
C GLN A 64 -21.48 -2.46 14.37
N ARG A 65 -22.09 -2.01 15.48
CA ARG A 65 -22.72 -2.91 16.46
C ARG A 65 -24.22 -2.86 16.28
N VAL A 66 -24.84 -4.03 16.11
CA VAL A 66 -26.30 -4.20 15.98
C VAL A 66 -26.78 -5.08 17.13
N TRP A 67 -27.92 -4.72 17.72
CA TRP A 67 -28.58 -5.46 18.79
C TRP A 67 -29.53 -6.51 18.19
N SER A 68 -29.42 -7.77 18.62
CA SER A 68 -30.36 -8.83 18.21
C SER A 68 -31.39 -9.09 19.31
N GLU A 69 -32.64 -8.71 19.04
CA GLU A 69 -33.77 -8.89 19.98
C GLU A 69 -34.08 -10.36 20.28
N GLU A 70 -33.82 -11.27 19.34
CA GLU A 70 -34.05 -12.72 19.48
C GLU A 70 -33.17 -13.41 20.53
N HIS A 71 -31.93 -12.93 20.71
CA HIS A 71 -30.92 -13.63 21.52
C HIS A 71 -30.19 -12.71 22.52
N GLY A 72 -30.65 -11.47 22.72
CA GLY A 72 -30.22 -10.59 23.82
C GLY A 72 -28.74 -10.22 23.85
N HIS A 73 -28.05 -10.21 22.71
CA HIS A 73 -26.64 -9.86 22.62
C HIS A 73 -26.29 -8.96 21.44
N TRP A 74 -25.14 -8.30 21.53
CA TRP A 74 -24.60 -7.41 20.50
C TRP A 74 -23.76 -8.20 19.49
N HIS A 75 -24.05 -8.02 18.21
CA HIS A 75 -23.17 -8.51 17.13
C HIS A 75 -22.33 -7.38 16.56
N THR A 76 -21.10 -7.73 16.17
CA THR A 76 -20.21 -6.83 15.45
C THR A 76 -20.24 -7.18 13.97
N VAL A 77 -20.86 -6.34 13.14
CA VAL A 77 -20.89 -6.53 11.69
C VAL A 77 -19.69 -5.82 11.07
N ARG A 78 -18.84 -6.59 10.40
CA ARG A 78 -17.80 -6.03 9.52
C ARG A 78 -18.44 -5.88 8.14
N PRO A 79 -18.35 -4.70 7.48
CA PRO A 79 -19.03 -4.45 6.21
C PRO A 79 -18.60 -5.35 5.03
N ASN A 80 -17.63 -6.23 5.23
CA ASN A 80 -17.11 -7.15 4.22
C ASN A 80 -16.93 -8.58 4.76
N GLN A 81 -17.77 -8.99 5.70
CA GLN A 81 -17.79 -10.36 6.22
C GLN A 81 -19.14 -11.00 5.90
N PRO A 82 -19.17 -12.19 5.26
CA PRO A 82 -20.40 -12.94 5.06
C PRO A 82 -21.10 -13.19 6.39
N ALA A 83 -22.44 -13.15 6.39
CA ALA A 83 -23.23 -13.44 7.58
C ALA A 83 -22.89 -14.85 8.11
N PRO A 84 -22.90 -15.10 9.43
CA PRO A 84 -22.82 -16.45 9.96
C PRO A 84 -24.12 -17.21 9.66
N GLN A 85 -24.04 -18.55 9.65
CA GLN A 85 -25.23 -19.40 9.52
C GLN A 85 -26.22 -19.11 10.66
N PRO A 86 -27.52 -18.95 10.37
CA PRO A 86 -28.52 -18.79 11.42
C PRO A 86 -28.59 -20.06 12.30
N PRO A 87 -28.81 -19.92 13.61
CA PRO A 87 -28.94 -21.05 14.52
C PRO A 87 -30.18 -21.89 14.17
N GLY A 88 -30.01 -23.22 14.14
CA GLY A 88 -31.09 -24.17 13.88
C GLY A 88 -30.77 -25.15 12.74
N PRO A 89 -31.60 -26.20 12.56
CA PRO A 89 -31.45 -27.11 11.43
C PRO A 89 -31.74 -26.38 10.11
N PRO A 90 -31.07 -26.78 9.01
CA PRO A 90 -31.30 -26.17 7.71
C PRO A 90 -32.74 -26.41 7.23
N PRO A 91 -33.33 -25.47 6.46
CA PRO A 91 -34.59 -25.73 5.78
C PRO A 91 -34.51 -26.99 4.90
N PRO A 92 -35.60 -27.76 4.76
CA PRO A 92 -35.61 -28.96 3.92
C PRO A 92 -35.12 -28.65 2.50
N GLY A 93 -34.11 -29.39 2.05
CA GLY A 93 -33.52 -29.20 0.72
C GLY A 93 -32.62 -27.96 0.56
N LYS A 94 -32.21 -27.30 1.65
CA LYS A 94 -31.29 -26.15 1.60
C LYS A 94 -29.97 -26.42 2.33
N VAL A 95 -28.87 -25.88 1.81
CA VAL A 95 -27.52 -25.86 2.46
C VAL A 95 -26.99 -24.44 2.55
N TRP A 96 -26.28 -24.12 3.63
CA TRP A 96 -25.71 -22.79 3.86
C TRP A 96 -24.37 -22.62 3.13
N SER A 97 -24.16 -21.52 2.41
CA SER A 97 -22.85 -21.14 1.88
C SER A 97 -22.15 -20.18 2.83
N GLU A 98 -21.09 -20.64 3.49
CA GLU A 98 -20.25 -19.81 4.37
C GLU A 98 -19.54 -18.68 3.60
N GLU A 99 -19.26 -18.88 2.31
CA GLU A 99 -18.62 -17.89 1.43
C GLU A 99 -19.55 -16.73 1.10
N HIS A 100 -20.84 -17.01 0.88
CA HIS A 100 -21.79 -16.02 0.36
C HIS A 100 -22.88 -15.61 1.34
N GLY A 101 -22.94 -16.22 2.52
CA GLY A 101 -23.92 -15.91 3.56
C GLY A 101 -25.37 -16.11 3.15
N HIS A 102 -25.67 -17.10 2.29
CA HIS A 102 -27.05 -17.43 1.87
C HIS A 102 -27.27 -18.94 1.67
N TRP A 103 -28.54 -19.34 1.60
CA TRP A 103 -28.97 -20.72 1.35
C TRP A 103 -28.93 -21.06 -0.14
N HIS A 104 -28.34 -22.21 -0.49
CA HIS A 104 -28.45 -22.85 -1.81
C HIS A 104 -29.37 -24.06 -1.74
N ASP A 105 -29.91 -24.46 -2.89
CA ASP A 105 -30.59 -25.76 -3.02
C ASP A 105 -29.58 -26.91 -2.88
N SER A 106 -29.94 -27.90 -2.08
CA SER A 106 -29.19 -29.14 -1.96
C SER A 106 -29.22 -29.87 -3.30
N PRO A 107 -28.13 -30.53 -3.71
CA PRO A 107 -28.20 -31.48 -4.81
C PRO A 107 -29.27 -32.54 -4.52
N PRO A 108 -29.97 -33.03 -5.55
CA PRO A 108 -31.05 -33.99 -5.36
C PRO A 108 -30.53 -35.23 -4.63
N THR A 109 -31.10 -35.50 -3.46
CA THR A 109 -30.83 -36.72 -2.69
C THR A 109 -31.45 -37.90 -3.45
N PRO A 110 -30.80 -39.08 -3.54
CA PRO A 110 -31.37 -40.24 -4.24
C PRO A 110 -32.74 -40.69 -3.70
N THR A 111 -33.09 -40.29 -2.47
CA THR A 111 -34.42 -40.53 -1.86
C THR A 111 -35.55 -39.74 -2.53
N ASP A 112 -35.27 -38.58 -3.13
CA ASP A 112 -36.29 -37.74 -3.79
C ASP A 112 -36.61 -38.22 -5.22
N THR A 113 -35.81 -39.16 -5.74
CA THR A 113 -36.02 -39.81 -7.05
C THR A 113 -36.88 -41.08 -6.92
N ALA A 114 -37.22 -41.51 -5.70
CA ALA A 114 -38.00 -42.72 -5.44
C ALA A 114 -39.41 -42.40 -4.90
N LEU A 115 -40.19 -41.64 -5.67
CA LEU A 115 -41.65 -41.65 -5.55
C LEU A 115 -42.24 -42.05 -6.93
N PRO A 116 -42.64 -43.31 -7.14
CA PRO A 116 -43.51 -43.66 -8.25
C PRO A 116 -44.97 -43.26 -7.95
N GLU A 117 -45.69 -42.97 -9.02
CA GLU A 117 -47.11 -42.52 -9.10
C GLU A 117 -48.12 -43.34 -8.31
#